data_AF-A0A151L2N9-F1
#
_entry.id   AF-A0A151L2N9-F1
#
_cell.length_a   1.000
_cell.length_b   1.000
_cell.length_c   1.000
_cell.angle_alpha   90.00
_cell.angle_beta   90.00
_cell.angle_gamma   90.00
#
_symmetry.space_group_name_H-M   'P 1'
#
loop_
_entity.id
_entity.type
_entity.pdbx_description
1 polymer ?
#
loop_
_entity_poly.entity_id
_entity_poly.type
_entity_poly.pdbx_seq_one_letter_code
_entity_poly.pdbx_strand_id
1 'polypeptide(L)'
;MKKLNLLIRCISLYSIIFYTAKISCTVQVKNGGNENLASSSGLLKNVLNHSPRISEEEIKESEIKIIKNAHEEEKKILDKYGKCLKDYTLPCPNYWKRRTDKYGKNVCIANAEYNGFCEQVQTFDEFSEHEKMSYESSCNVEWGCKGSSKEICESGKRDYNVPCPEGFLVQNDNSCKADISVYRGMCNNETINFTHLTSSEKENWSIACEAYWPCYT
;
A
#
# COMPACT_ATOMS: atom_id res chain seq x y z
N MET A 1 -13.87 41.92 26.99
CA MET A 1 -14.80 41.06 27.78
C MET A 1 -16.21 41.66 27.78
N LYS A 2 -17.12 41.18 26.90
CA LYS A 2 -18.58 41.25 27.05
C LYS A 2 -19.17 40.01 26.37
N LYS A 3 -19.93 39.19 27.11
CA LYS A 3 -20.54 37.93 26.68
C LYS A 3 -21.71 38.21 25.73
N LEU A 4 -21.80 37.52 24.59
CA LEU A 4 -22.98 37.51 23.73
C LEU A 4 -23.73 36.19 23.98
N ASN A 5 -24.95 36.29 24.51
CA ASN A 5 -25.82 35.15 24.80
C ASN A 5 -26.42 34.61 23.49
N LEU A 6 -26.18 33.34 23.19
CA LEU A 6 -26.78 32.60 22.08
C LEU A 6 -28.07 31.92 22.57
N LEU A 7 -29.24 32.39 22.12
CA LEU A 7 -30.53 31.76 22.41
C LEU A 7 -30.82 30.70 21.35
N ILE A 8 -30.52 29.43 21.67
CA ILE A 8 -30.92 28.27 20.89
C ILE A 8 -32.35 27.91 21.31
N ARG A 9 -33.32 27.98 20.39
CA ARG A 9 -34.65 27.37 20.59
C ARG A 9 -34.73 26.07 19.80
N CYS A 10 -34.49 24.96 20.47
CA CYS A 10 -34.82 23.63 19.97
C CYS A 10 -36.27 23.30 20.34
N ILE A 11 -37.14 23.09 19.36
CA ILE A 11 -38.49 22.59 19.59
C ILE A 11 -38.39 21.07 19.72
N SER A 12 -38.64 20.55 20.92
CA SER A 12 -38.72 19.13 21.20
C SER A 12 -40.16 18.67 21.04
N LEU A 13 -40.47 17.92 19.97
CA LEU A 13 -41.70 17.15 19.90
C LEU A 13 -41.40 15.71 20.35
N TYR A 14 -41.87 15.38 21.55
CA TYR A 14 -41.87 14.01 22.07
C TYR A 14 -43.07 13.27 21.47
N SER A 15 -42.81 12.27 20.64
CA SER A 15 -43.70 11.12 20.45
C SER A 15 -42.86 9.86 20.36
N ILE A 16 -43.27 8.90 21.16
CA ILE A 16 -42.60 7.64 21.50
C ILE A 16 -42.58 6.70 20.29
N ILE A 17 -41.48 5.95 20.12
CA ILE A 17 -41.27 4.67 19.40
C ILE A 17 -39.96 4.72 18.55
N PHE A 18 -38.91 4.11 19.12
CA PHE A 18 -37.69 3.53 18.52
C PHE A 18 -36.76 4.38 17.62
N TYR A 19 -35.63 4.77 18.23
CA TYR A 19 -34.27 4.88 17.68
C TYR A 19 -34.09 5.30 16.20
N THR A 20 -33.89 6.61 15.98
CA THR A 20 -32.70 7.23 15.39
C THR A 20 -32.96 8.73 15.22
N ALA A 21 -32.32 9.58 16.02
CA ALA A 21 -32.44 11.03 15.87
C ALA A 21 -31.62 11.50 14.67
N LYS A 22 -32.25 11.60 13.49
CA LYS A 22 -31.70 12.38 12.38
C LYS A 22 -31.98 13.86 12.63
N ILE A 23 -30.97 14.59 13.09
CA ILE A 23 -31.00 16.05 13.12
C ILE A 23 -30.76 16.50 11.68
N SER A 24 -31.84 16.88 10.99
CA SER A 24 -31.76 17.55 9.69
C SER A 24 -31.91 19.06 9.91
N CYS A 25 -30.84 19.80 9.70
CA CYS A 25 -30.89 21.26 9.66
C CYS A 25 -30.98 21.70 8.20
N THR A 26 -32.09 22.33 7.81
CA THR A 26 -32.22 22.98 6.50
C THR A 26 -31.83 24.45 6.63
N VAL A 27 -30.82 24.88 5.87
CA VAL A 27 -30.47 26.30 5.71
C VAL A 27 -31.35 26.86 4.59
N GLN A 28 -32.22 27.80 4.92
CA GLN A 28 -33.00 28.57 3.94
C GLN A 28 -32.23 29.86 3.63
N VAL A 29 -31.58 29.92 2.46
CA VAL A 29 -31.03 31.18 1.93
C VAL A 29 -32.18 31.96 1.30
N LYS A 30 -32.59 33.05 1.94
CA LYS A 30 -33.49 34.04 1.31
C LYS A 30 -32.68 34.85 0.29
N ASN A 31 -32.93 34.60 -1.00
CA ASN A 31 -32.56 35.54 -2.06
C ASN A 31 -33.49 36.75 -2.00
N GLY A 32 -32.98 37.86 -1.47
CA GLY A 32 -33.58 39.20 -1.58
C GLY A 32 -32.60 40.10 -2.33
N GLY A 33 -33.01 40.61 -3.48
CA GLY A 33 -32.20 41.44 -4.36
C GLY A 33 -31.87 42.82 -3.77
N ASN A 34 -30.65 43.25 -4.09
CA ASN A 34 -30.13 44.60 -4.28
C ASN A 34 -30.68 45.74 -3.39
N GLU A 35 -30.09 45.89 -2.20
CA GLU A 35 -29.94 47.19 -1.55
C GLU A 35 -28.49 47.35 -1.05
N ASN A 36 -27.89 48.50 -1.38
CA ASN A 36 -26.51 48.85 -1.10
C ASN A 36 -26.17 48.73 0.40
N LEU A 37 -25.52 47.64 0.81
CA LEU A 37 -24.91 47.55 2.14
C LEU A 37 -23.53 48.23 2.13
N ALA A 38 -23.52 49.53 1.84
CA ALA A 38 -22.43 50.41 2.22
C ALA A 38 -22.57 50.74 3.72
N SER A 39 -22.33 49.76 4.60
CA SER A 39 -22.11 49.99 6.03
C SER A 39 -21.33 48.83 6.65
N SER A 40 -20.11 48.64 6.15
CA SER A 40 -19.07 47.91 6.85
C SER A 40 -17.98 48.91 7.18
N SER A 41 -17.54 48.89 8.45
CA SER A 41 -16.59 49.82 9.06
C SER A 41 -15.42 50.15 8.13
N GLY A 42 -14.92 51.40 8.14
CA GLY A 42 -13.76 51.79 7.34
C GLY A 42 -12.54 50.88 7.56
N LEU A 43 -12.48 50.23 8.72
CA LEU A 43 -11.53 49.17 9.04
C LEU A 43 -11.68 47.94 8.11
N LEU A 44 -12.89 47.43 7.90
CA LEU A 44 -13.14 46.26 7.05
C LEU A 44 -12.83 46.53 5.57
N LYS A 45 -13.16 47.73 5.07
CA LYS A 45 -12.82 48.15 3.70
C LYS A 45 -11.31 48.28 3.50
N ASN A 46 -10.59 48.86 4.44
CA ASN A 46 -9.12 48.93 4.36
C ASN A 46 -8.49 47.54 4.42
N VAL A 47 -9.00 46.65 5.27
CA VAL A 47 -8.52 45.25 5.34
C VAL A 47 -8.75 44.53 4.01
N LEU A 48 -9.92 44.66 3.38
CA LEU A 48 -10.19 44.06 2.06
C LEU A 48 -9.32 44.66 0.95
N ASN A 49 -9.05 45.96 1.00
CA ASN A 49 -8.23 46.65 -0.01
C ASN A 49 -6.73 46.33 0.10
N HIS A 50 -6.28 45.92 1.29
CA HIS A 50 -4.89 45.50 1.53
C HIS A 50 -4.73 43.98 1.61
N SER A 51 -5.82 43.22 1.55
CA SER A 51 -5.76 41.77 1.44
C SER A 51 -5.21 41.40 0.07
N PRO A 52 -4.23 40.49 -0.01
CA PRO A 52 -3.80 39.92 -1.27
C PRO A 52 -5.02 39.36 -2.02
N ARG A 53 -5.18 39.74 -3.29
CA ARG A 53 -6.18 39.11 -4.16
C ARG A 53 -5.53 37.89 -4.77
N ILE A 54 -5.95 36.73 -4.28
CA ILE A 54 -5.59 35.45 -4.87
C ILE A 54 -6.68 35.09 -5.87
N SER A 55 -6.31 34.73 -7.09
CA SER A 55 -7.25 34.32 -8.13
C SER A 55 -7.73 32.88 -7.92
N GLU A 56 -8.88 32.52 -8.48
CA GLU A 56 -9.36 31.13 -8.41
C GLU A 56 -8.40 30.16 -9.11
N GLU A 57 -7.68 30.63 -10.12
CA GLU A 57 -6.63 29.88 -10.82
C GLU A 57 -5.42 29.62 -9.90
N GLU A 58 -4.98 30.62 -9.14
CA GLU A 58 -3.88 30.48 -8.16
C GLU A 58 -4.24 29.48 -7.05
N ILE A 59 -5.50 29.46 -6.61
CA ILE A 59 -6.01 28.48 -5.65
C ILE A 59 -5.95 27.07 -6.24
N LYS A 60 -6.50 26.88 -7.45
CA LYS A 60 -6.50 25.58 -8.14
C LYS A 60 -5.08 25.06 -8.40
N GLU A 61 -4.16 25.93 -8.79
CA GLU A 61 -2.76 25.57 -9.00
C GLU A 61 -2.09 25.11 -7.70
N SER A 62 -2.35 25.82 -6.59
CA SER A 62 -1.85 25.43 -5.27
C SER A 62 -2.39 24.07 -4.81
N GLU A 63 -3.66 23.78 -5.07
CA GLU A 63 -4.31 22.51 -4.74
C GLU A 63 -3.70 21.35 -5.52
N ILE A 64 -3.53 21.51 -6.84
CA ILE A 64 -2.89 20.52 -7.71
C ILE A 64 -1.46 20.24 -7.25
N LYS A 65 -0.72 21.28 -6.85
CA LYS A 65 0.65 21.14 -6.35
C LYS A 65 0.71 20.31 -5.06
N ILE A 66 -0.22 20.53 -4.12
CA ILE A 66 -0.31 19.75 -2.88
C ILE A 66 -0.60 18.28 -3.19
N ILE A 67 -1.58 18.01 -4.05
CA ILE A 67 -1.97 16.64 -4.44
C ILE A 67 -0.81 15.92 -5.13
N LYS A 68 -0.10 16.60 -6.04
CA LYS A 68 1.06 16.02 -6.74
C LYS A 68 2.17 15.62 -5.77
N ASN A 69 2.47 16.48 -4.80
CA ASN A 69 3.50 16.18 -3.80
C ASN A 69 3.10 15.00 -2.92
N ALA A 70 1.83 14.92 -2.49
CA ALA A 70 1.31 13.79 -1.72
C ALA A 70 1.43 12.47 -2.49
N HIS A 71 1.03 12.44 -3.77
CA HIS A 71 1.19 11.24 -4.60
C HIS A 71 2.65 10.87 -4.83
N GLU A 72 3.54 11.84 -4.94
CA GLU A 72 4.97 11.58 -5.11
C GLU A 72 5.62 11.05 -3.83
N GLU A 73 5.17 11.49 -2.65
CA GLU A 73 5.55 10.94 -1.35
C GLU A 73 5.03 9.52 -1.15
N GLU A 74 3.75 9.26 -1.46
CA GLU A 74 3.16 7.92 -1.45
C GLU A 74 3.90 7.00 -2.41
N LYS A 75 4.22 7.46 -3.63
CA LYS A 75 5.03 6.71 -4.59
C LYS A 75 6.42 6.42 -4.05
N LYS A 76 7.09 7.38 -3.40
CA LYS A 76 8.41 7.14 -2.77
C LYS A 76 8.33 6.14 -1.62
N ILE A 77 7.25 6.16 -0.85
CA ILE A 77 6.98 5.17 0.19
C ILE A 77 6.74 3.80 -0.46
N LEU A 78 5.90 3.72 -1.49
CA LEU A 78 5.68 2.53 -2.29
C LEU A 78 7.00 2.02 -2.86
N ASP A 79 7.83 2.83 -3.51
CA ASP A 79 9.12 2.43 -4.07
C ASP A 79 10.11 1.98 -2.97
N LYS A 80 10.06 2.60 -1.78
CA LYS A 80 10.92 2.26 -0.63
C LYS A 80 10.51 0.95 0.06
N TYR A 81 9.23 0.62 0.09
CA TYR A 81 8.68 -0.64 0.62
C TYR A 81 8.28 -1.62 -0.52
N GLY A 82 8.79 -1.35 -1.73
CA GLY A 82 8.12 -1.63 -3.00
C GLY A 82 8.42 -2.93 -3.68
N LYS A 83 8.24 -4.03 -2.96
CA LYS A 83 7.99 -5.31 -3.64
C LYS A 83 6.84 -6.08 -3.01
N CYS A 84 6.67 -5.97 -1.69
CA CYS A 84 5.69 -6.75 -0.93
C CYS A 84 5.71 -6.43 0.57
N LEU A 85 4.71 -6.95 1.30
CA LEU A 85 4.77 -7.06 2.77
C LEU A 85 5.85 -8.08 3.17
N LYS A 86 6.88 -7.65 3.92
CA LYS A 86 8.00 -8.51 4.33
C LYS A 86 7.61 -9.59 5.35
N ASP A 87 8.20 -10.77 5.21
CA ASP A 87 8.06 -11.91 6.11
C ASP A 87 9.29 -12.06 7.02
N TYR A 88 9.26 -11.33 8.13
CA TYR A 88 10.27 -11.42 9.18
C TYR A 88 10.15 -12.70 10.03
N THR A 89 9.15 -13.55 9.78
CA THR A 89 9.12 -14.91 10.37
C THR A 89 10.17 -15.82 9.72
N LEU A 90 10.66 -15.46 8.53
CA LEU A 90 11.74 -16.20 7.89
C LEU A 90 13.05 -16.09 8.70
N PRO A 91 13.77 -17.22 8.86
CA PRO A 91 15.00 -17.26 9.65
C PRO A 91 16.15 -16.50 8.99
N CYS A 92 16.19 -16.44 7.65
CA CYS A 92 17.27 -15.80 6.89
C CYS A 92 16.71 -14.81 5.86
N PRO A 93 17.47 -13.76 5.52
CA PRO A 93 17.22 -12.93 4.35
C PRO A 93 17.26 -13.74 3.05
N ASN A 94 16.71 -13.19 1.98
CA ASN A 94 16.85 -13.69 0.62
C ASN A 94 18.33 -13.82 0.23
N TYR A 95 18.64 -14.84 -0.58
CA TYR A 95 19.98 -15.14 -1.07
C TYR A 95 21.00 -15.54 -0.01
N TRP A 96 20.56 -15.74 1.24
CA TRP A 96 21.39 -16.27 2.32
C TRP A 96 21.03 -17.73 2.57
N LYS A 97 22.04 -18.60 2.56
CA LYS A 97 21.87 -20.03 2.77
C LYS A 97 21.67 -20.32 4.26
N ARG A 98 20.53 -20.91 4.59
CA ARG A 98 20.24 -21.40 5.94
C ARG A 98 20.98 -22.70 6.25
N ARG A 99 21.58 -22.77 7.43
CA ARG A 99 22.15 -23.96 8.07
C ARG A 99 21.66 -24.05 9.51
N THR A 100 21.80 -25.21 10.11
CA THR A 100 21.53 -25.41 11.54
C THR A 100 22.84 -25.71 12.24
N ASP A 101 23.13 -25.01 13.33
CA ASP A 101 24.32 -25.28 14.13
C ASP A 101 24.14 -26.49 15.05
N LYS A 102 25.19 -26.83 15.81
CA LYS A 102 25.17 -27.95 16.78
C LYS A 102 24.17 -27.79 17.93
N TYR A 103 23.61 -26.59 18.12
CA TYR A 103 22.63 -26.27 19.16
C TYR A 103 21.21 -26.13 18.60
N GLY A 104 21.00 -26.33 17.29
CA GLY A 104 19.70 -26.21 16.66
C GLY A 104 19.35 -24.78 16.19
N LYS A 105 20.27 -23.82 16.26
CA LYS A 105 20.04 -22.42 15.83
C LYS A 105 20.17 -22.28 14.31
N ASN A 106 19.37 -21.42 13.72
CA ASN A 106 19.48 -21.05 12.31
C ASN A 106 20.70 -20.13 12.12
N VAL A 107 21.59 -20.55 11.23
CA VAL A 107 22.75 -19.79 10.78
C VAL A 107 22.55 -19.45 9.32
N CYS A 108 22.59 -18.16 9.00
CA CYS A 108 22.40 -17.63 7.67
C CYS A 108 23.75 -17.24 7.10
N ILE A 109 24.10 -17.80 5.94
CA ILE A 109 25.38 -17.58 5.27
C ILE A 109 25.12 -16.84 3.96
N ALA A 110 25.61 -15.62 3.84
CA ALA A 110 25.52 -14.80 2.64
C ALA A 110 26.18 -15.48 1.45
N ASN A 111 25.67 -15.22 0.24
CA ASN A 111 26.31 -15.67 -0.99
C ASN A 111 27.56 -14.82 -1.31
N ALA A 112 28.35 -15.25 -2.29
CA ALA A 112 29.56 -14.55 -2.71
C ALA A 112 29.31 -13.16 -3.34
N GLU A 113 28.06 -12.87 -3.70
CA GLU A 113 27.65 -11.60 -4.32
C GLU A 113 27.28 -10.54 -3.27
N TYR A 114 27.14 -10.92 -2.00
CA TYR A 114 26.83 -9.97 -0.93
C TYR A 114 27.98 -8.95 -0.76
N ASN A 115 27.66 -7.70 -1.04
CA ASN A 115 28.58 -6.56 -1.05
C ASN A 115 28.32 -5.56 0.09
N GLY A 116 27.47 -5.93 1.06
CA GLY A 116 27.21 -5.11 2.24
C GLY A 116 28.33 -5.20 3.28
N PHE A 117 28.28 -4.31 4.26
CA PHE A 117 29.33 -4.16 5.28
C PHE A 117 29.14 -5.04 6.52
N CYS A 118 28.06 -5.82 6.58
CA CYS A 118 27.76 -6.66 7.74
C CYS A 118 28.36 -8.06 7.60
N GLU A 119 28.32 -8.82 8.69
CA GLU A 119 28.86 -10.18 8.74
C GLU A 119 28.19 -11.10 7.71
N GLN A 120 29.00 -11.88 6.99
CA GLN A 120 28.49 -12.85 6.00
C GLN A 120 27.90 -14.11 6.65
N VAL A 121 28.07 -14.29 7.96
CA VAL A 121 27.50 -15.40 8.73
C VAL A 121 26.83 -14.83 9.97
N GLN A 122 25.51 -14.95 10.06
CA GLN A 122 24.71 -14.33 11.12
C GLN A 122 23.57 -15.25 11.58
N THR A 123 23.19 -15.13 12.86
CA THR A 123 21.96 -15.72 13.40
C THR A 123 20.94 -14.64 13.72
N PHE A 124 19.67 -14.91 13.43
CA PHE A 124 18.56 -13.98 13.65
C PHE A 124 17.46 -14.57 14.55
N ASP A 125 17.73 -15.70 15.21
CA ASP A 125 16.73 -16.39 16.05
C ASP A 125 16.30 -15.54 17.26
N GLU A 126 17.18 -14.67 17.74
CA GLU A 126 16.95 -13.78 18.88
C GLU A 126 16.50 -12.37 18.45
N PHE A 127 16.41 -12.10 17.14
CA PHE A 127 16.02 -10.79 16.62
C PHE A 127 14.49 -10.68 16.57
N SER A 128 13.97 -9.58 17.11
CA SER A 128 12.62 -9.11 16.86
C SER A 128 12.41 -8.70 15.39
N GLU A 129 11.16 -8.59 14.97
CA GLU A 129 10.79 -8.09 13.64
C GLU A 129 11.40 -6.70 13.36
N HIS A 130 11.38 -5.81 14.34
CA HIS A 130 11.96 -4.48 14.23
C HIS A 130 13.50 -4.52 14.08
N GLU A 131 14.18 -5.43 14.79
CA GLU A 131 15.63 -5.60 14.64
C GLU A 131 16.00 -6.19 13.28
N LYS A 132 15.21 -7.13 12.75
CA LYS A 132 15.40 -7.63 11.38
C LYS A 132 15.17 -6.53 10.35
N MET A 133 14.17 -5.68 10.52
CA MET A 133 13.94 -4.51 9.66
C MET A 133 15.11 -3.51 9.70
N SER A 134 15.64 -3.24 10.90
CA SER A 134 16.82 -2.39 11.07
C SER A 134 18.04 -2.99 10.38
N TYR A 135 18.25 -4.31 10.52
CA TYR A 135 19.33 -5.02 9.87
C TYR A 135 19.18 -5.02 8.34
N GLU A 136 17.96 -5.23 7.82
CA GLU A 136 17.64 -5.16 6.39
C GLU A 136 18.16 -3.85 5.78
N SER A 137 17.77 -2.74 6.38
CA SER A 137 18.18 -1.40 5.93
C SER A 137 19.68 -1.13 6.12
N SER A 138 20.26 -1.53 7.25
CA SER A 138 21.65 -1.20 7.61
C SER A 138 22.67 -2.04 6.83
N CYS A 139 22.31 -3.28 6.54
CA CYS A 139 23.20 -4.26 5.94
C CYS A 139 22.94 -4.48 4.45
N ASN A 140 21.98 -3.76 3.86
CA ASN A 140 21.57 -3.93 2.47
C ASN A 140 21.27 -5.41 2.14
N VAL A 141 20.50 -6.04 3.02
CA VAL A 141 19.92 -7.37 2.77
C VAL A 141 18.43 -7.20 2.54
N GLU A 142 17.74 -8.26 2.12
CA GLU A 142 16.30 -8.20 1.86
C GLU A 142 15.62 -9.46 2.40
N TRP A 143 14.62 -9.33 3.27
CA TRP A 143 13.77 -10.46 3.68
C TRP A 143 12.74 -10.79 2.60
N GLY A 144 12.31 -12.05 2.60
CA GLY A 144 11.24 -12.54 1.73
C GLY A 144 9.89 -11.88 2.00
N CYS A 145 8.89 -12.13 1.17
CA CYS A 145 7.55 -11.58 1.30
C CYS A 145 6.62 -12.52 2.08
N LYS A 146 5.63 -11.98 2.80
CA LYS A 146 4.55 -12.80 3.37
C LYS A 146 3.72 -13.36 2.21
N GLY A 147 3.39 -14.65 2.29
CA GLY A 147 2.72 -15.35 1.18
C GLY A 147 3.66 -15.81 0.05
N SER A 148 4.94 -15.41 0.05
CA SER A 148 5.96 -16.00 -0.82
C SER A 148 6.67 -17.18 -0.18
N SER A 149 6.47 -17.42 1.13
CA SER A 149 7.20 -18.42 1.92
C SER A 149 6.81 -19.86 1.64
N LYS A 150 5.80 -20.13 0.80
CA LYS A 150 5.52 -21.49 0.32
C LYS A 150 6.33 -21.88 -0.90
N GLU A 151 6.98 -20.94 -1.58
CA GLU A 151 7.72 -21.23 -2.81
C GLU A 151 8.90 -20.25 -3.03
N ILE A 152 9.95 -20.34 -2.22
CA ILE A 152 11.23 -19.69 -2.55
C ILE A 152 12.11 -20.74 -3.19
N CYS A 153 12.54 -20.50 -4.44
CA CYS A 153 13.52 -21.35 -5.10
C CYS A 153 14.87 -21.25 -4.42
N GLU A 154 15.53 -22.38 -4.14
CA GLU A 154 16.89 -22.36 -3.60
C GLU A 154 17.88 -21.62 -4.52
N SER A 155 17.63 -21.69 -5.83
CA SER A 155 18.37 -20.96 -6.88
C SER A 155 17.98 -19.48 -7.02
N GLY A 156 16.91 -19.04 -6.34
CA GLY A 156 16.31 -17.72 -6.51
C GLY A 156 15.65 -17.50 -7.87
N LYS A 157 15.56 -18.52 -8.74
CA LYS A 157 15.04 -18.38 -10.11
C LYS A 157 13.92 -19.37 -10.40
N ARG A 158 12.85 -18.84 -11.00
CA ARG A 158 11.68 -19.56 -11.47
C ARG A 158 11.81 -19.90 -12.95
N ASP A 159 11.36 -21.08 -13.35
CA ASP A 159 11.37 -21.51 -14.75
C ASP A 159 10.12 -21.02 -15.49
N TYR A 160 10.22 -19.79 -16.02
CA TYR A 160 9.17 -19.18 -16.84
C TYR A 160 9.08 -19.74 -18.27
N ASN A 161 9.90 -20.73 -18.64
CA ASN A 161 9.75 -21.47 -19.89
C ASN A 161 8.65 -22.53 -19.79
N VAL A 162 8.29 -22.95 -18.58
CA VAL A 162 7.12 -23.80 -18.36
C VAL A 162 5.85 -23.00 -18.72
N PRO A 163 4.89 -23.55 -19.47
CA PRO A 163 3.75 -22.78 -19.97
C PRO A 163 2.86 -22.20 -18.86
N CYS A 164 2.64 -22.97 -17.80
CA CYS A 164 1.71 -22.63 -16.72
C CYS A 164 2.38 -22.70 -15.34
N PRO A 165 1.88 -21.88 -14.38
CA PRO A 165 2.27 -21.99 -12.99
C PRO A 165 1.75 -23.29 -12.35
N GLU A 166 2.29 -23.63 -11.18
CA GLU A 166 1.82 -24.77 -10.39
C GLU A 166 0.34 -24.59 -10.01
N GLY A 167 -0.42 -25.69 -10.07
CA GLY A 167 -1.88 -25.66 -9.86
C GLY A 167 -2.69 -25.14 -11.05
N PHE A 168 -2.08 -24.93 -12.22
CA PHE A 168 -2.76 -24.59 -13.47
C PHE A 168 -2.49 -25.66 -14.55
N LEU A 169 -3.53 -25.97 -15.32
CA LEU A 169 -3.51 -26.97 -16.39
C LEU A 169 -3.34 -26.29 -17.74
N VAL A 170 -2.37 -26.77 -18.51
CA VAL A 170 -2.15 -26.35 -19.91
C VAL A 170 -3.33 -26.80 -20.77
N GLN A 171 -3.87 -25.89 -21.56
CA GLN A 171 -4.92 -26.13 -22.54
C GLN A 171 -4.33 -26.30 -23.95
N ASN A 172 -5.15 -26.71 -24.93
CA ASN A 172 -4.69 -27.01 -26.29
C ASN A 172 -4.07 -25.81 -27.04
N ASP A 173 -4.39 -24.58 -26.63
CA ASP A 173 -3.89 -23.33 -27.22
C ASP A 173 -2.74 -22.70 -26.41
N ASN A 174 -2.07 -23.50 -25.57
CA ASN A 174 -1.04 -23.08 -24.62
C ASN A 174 -1.51 -22.08 -23.54
N SER A 175 -2.82 -21.88 -23.40
CA SER A 175 -3.36 -21.14 -22.28
C SER A 175 -3.41 -22.00 -21.02
N CYS A 176 -3.61 -21.37 -19.88
CA CYS A 176 -3.58 -21.96 -18.55
C CYS A 176 -4.93 -21.76 -17.90
N LYS A 177 -5.47 -22.85 -17.34
CA LYS A 177 -6.71 -22.82 -16.56
C LYS A 177 -6.43 -23.35 -15.17
N ALA A 178 -6.90 -22.65 -14.14
CA ALA A 178 -6.72 -23.10 -12.76
C ALA A 178 -7.29 -24.50 -12.55
N ASP A 179 -6.49 -25.40 -11.98
CA ASP A 179 -6.99 -26.63 -11.39
C ASP A 179 -7.64 -26.27 -10.07
N ILE A 180 -8.97 -26.16 -10.06
CA ILE A 180 -9.71 -25.80 -8.87
C ILE A 180 -9.53 -26.81 -7.73
N SER A 181 -8.99 -28.01 -7.96
CA SER A 181 -8.68 -28.95 -6.87
C SER A 181 -7.43 -28.53 -6.09
N VAL A 182 -6.48 -27.87 -6.77
CA VAL A 182 -5.16 -27.48 -6.25
C VAL A 182 -5.11 -25.98 -5.91
N TYR A 183 -5.50 -25.12 -6.85
CA TYR A 183 -5.45 -23.66 -6.70
C TYR A 183 -6.78 -23.09 -6.20
N ARG A 184 -6.71 -22.35 -5.08
CA ARG A 184 -7.88 -21.71 -4.41
C ARG A 184 -7.84 -20.19 -4.43
N GLY A 185 -6.87 -19.60 -5.13
CA GLY A 185 -6.74 -18.16 -5.23
C GLY A 185 -7.74 -17.54 -6.20
N MET A 186 -7.67 -16.21 -6.31
CA MET A 186 -8.63 -15.38 -7.03
C MET A 186 -8.51 -15.42 -8.56
N CYS A 187 -7.41 -15.96 -9.09
CA CYS A 187 -7.17 -16.06 -10.54
C CYS A 187 -7.66 -17.41 -11.10
N ASN A 188 -8.88 -17.83 -10.74
CA ASN A 188 -9.45 -19.14 -11.10
C ASN A 188 -10.66 -19.07 -12.04
N ASN A 189 -11.13 -17.88 -12.38
CA ASN A 189 -12.36 -17.68 -13.16
C ASN A 189 -12.15 -17.69 -14.67
N GLU A 190 -10.93 -17.43 -15.13
CA GLU A 190 -10.61 -17.23 -16.55
C GLU A 190 -9.46 -18.11 -17.01
N THR A 191 -9.41 -18.34 -18.31
CA THR A 191 -8.30 -19.00 -19.00
C THR A 191 -7.29 -17.93 -19.43
N ILE A 192 -6.01 -18.10 -19.09
CA ILE A 192 -4.99 -17.06 -19.24
C ILE A 192 -3.86 -17.55 -20.14
N ASN A 193 -3.43 -16.75 -21.11
CA ASN A 193 -2.31 -17.10 -21.98
C ASN A 193 -1.06 -16.27 -21.62
N PHE A 194 0.04 -16.95 -21.26
CA PHE A 194 1.29 -16.33 -20.83
C PHE A 194 2.37 -16.27 -21.92
N THR A 195 2.09 -16.72 -23.15
CA THR A 195 3.11 -16.82 -24.23
C THR A 195 3.72 -15.48 -24.62
N HIS A 196 2.97 -14.39 -24.48
CA HIS A 196 3.40 -13.04 -24.83
C HIS A 196 3.91 -12.21 -23.64
N LEU A 197 3.96 -12.80 -22.44
CA LEU A 197 4.46 -12.12 -21.25
C LEU A 197 5.94 -12.38 -21.05
N THR A 198 6.66 -11.33 -20.68
CA THR A 198 8.04 -11.39 -20.18
C THR A 198 8.12 -12.08 -18.82
N SER A 199 9.32 -12.50 -18.42
CA SER A 199 9.55 -13.10 -17.10
C SER A 199 9.11 -12.19 -15.95
N SER A 200 9.36 -10.88 -16.06
CA SER A 200 8.96 -9.91 -15.04
C SER A 200 7.43 -9.73 -14.98
N GLU A 201 6.74 -9.78 -16.12
CA GLU A 201 5.28 -9.74 -16.14
C GLU A 201 4.65 -11.01 -15.55
N LYS A 202 5.23 -12.18 -15.83
CA LYS A 202 4.83 -13.45 -15.20
C LYS A 202 5.08 -13.43 -13.69
N GLU A 203 6.18 -12.83 -13.23
CA GLU A 203 6.47 -12.62 -11.81
C GLU A 203 5.41 -11.74 -11.14
N ASN A 204 5.10 -10.59 -11.73
CA ASN A 204 4.06 -9.69 -11.22
C ASN A 204 2.70 -10.37 -11.14
N TRP A 205 2.33 -11.14 -12.17
CA TRP A 205 1.11 -11.94 -12.15
C TRP A 205 1.15 -12.99 -11.05
N SER A 206 2.29 -13.66 -10.85
CA SER A 206 2.45 -14.69 -9.82
C SER A 206 2.22 -14.13 -8.42
N ILE A 207 2.74 -12.93 -8.16
CA ILE A 207 2.56 -12.21 -6.90
C ILE A 207 1.07 -11.84 -6.72
N ALA A 208 0.44 -11.27 -7.74
CA ALA A 208 -0.96 -10.85 -7.68
C ALA A 208 -1.92 -12.02 -7.47
N CYS A 209 -1.61 -13.18 -8.05
CA CYS A 209 -2.44 -14.37 -8.02
C CYS A 209 -2.05 -15.37 -6.93
N GLU A 210 -0.94 -15.16 -6.22
CA GLU A 210 -0.35 -16.12 -5.29
C GLU A 210 -0.22 -17.54 -5.90
N ALA A 211 0.21 -17.59 -7.15
CA ALA A 211 0.46 -18.82 -7.91
C ALA A 211 1.74 -18.65 -8.71
N TYR A 212 2.68 -19.57 -8.59
CA TYR A 212 3.99 -19.36 -9.21
C TYR A 212 4.44 -20.54 -10.06
N TRP A 213 5.40 -20.25 -10.93
CA TRP A 213 6.05 -21.25 -11.78
C TRP A 213 6.98 -22.14 -10.97
N PRO A 214 7.27 -23.37 -11.43
CA PRO A 214 8.25 -24.21 -10.77
C PRO A 214 9.62 -23.54 -10.69
N CYS A 215 10.42 -23.94 -9.71
CA CYS A 215 11.81 -23.50 -9.60
C CYS A 215 12.69 -24.14 -10.68
N TYR A 216 13.74 -23.43 -11.12
CA TYR A 216 14.81 -24.08 -11.87
C TYR A 216 15.42 -25.19 -11.00
N THR A 217 15.53 -26.38 -11.58
CA THR A 217 16.21 -27.54 -11.00
C THR A 217 17.74 -27.48 -11.17
#